data_AF-A0A172T6E0-F1
#
_entry.id   AF-A0A172T6E0-F1
#
_cell.length_a   1.000
_cell.length_b   1.000
_cell.length_c   1.000
_cell.angle_alpha   90.00
_cell.angle_beta   90.00
_cell.angle_gamma   90.00
#
_symmetry.space_group_name_H-M   'P 1'
#
loop_
_entity.id
_entity.type
_entity.pdbx_description
1 polymer ?
#
loop_
_entity_poly.entity_id
_entity_poly.type
_entity_poly.pdbx_seq_one_letter_code
_entity_poly.pdbx_strand_id
1 'polypeptide(L)'
;MLTGLTLFAGFFVEERVDSIVITSRYLQVELGKDGNLQKVTHMLGRAYLFFINDNDGFNLFDIQGKEISVATPTYNIQYGEKSKDLKDSYESVKVIFRYENGVEKVYSFDQRFYTYTFDVEIRSPEEVKVALPLIWDKSTVRSAVNFFVSFRPDRDYSSIVKFSGKLDQTQVIGKDLKFTVYMGPYKKVVVKHVFGEDYERLATLIRTIPGVGTWYSFISDGLNEFFSWINSFTKNFGLTIIIFTIIVRLILYPFYHAQTKQMIQMRKLQPAVDAIKKKYKDPQKQQEELMKLYKENKINPSSGCLMLLIQLPIFMLLYGVIQSYQELFSVSQGFLIWRDLSVGGWSNNWLFLVITILTSYYLALITSQDSRTAWQQILMGAIFPFFFISLPSGIFLYWTMNSIIQLVITYYIYRRYKIKGISQHELWGIQKKKV
;
A
#
# COMPACT_ATOMS: atom_id res chain seq x y z
N MET A 1 -15.52 4.55 22.07
CA MET A 1 -14.93 5.91 22.01
C MET A 1 -13.42 5.72 21.81
N LEU A 2 -12.98 5.52 20.56
CA LEU A 2 -11.57 5.34 20.19
C LEU A 2 -11.38 6.01 18.81
N THR A 3 -11.60 7.33 18.80
CA THR A 3 -11.35 8.20 17.65
C THR A 3 -10.25 9.15 18.07
N GLY A 4 -9.02 8.81 17.68
CA GLY A 4 -7.83 9.60 17.94
C GLY A 4 -6.75 8.74 18.55
N LEU A 5 -5.84 8.22 17.73
CA LEU A 5 -4.47 7.94 18.15
C LEU A 5 -3.55 7.87 16.93
N THR A 6 -2.68 8.86 16.93
CA THR A 6 -1.45 9.05 16.17
C THR A 6 -0.63 7.76 15.99
N LEU A 7 -0.52 7.33 14.73
CA LEU A 7 0.67 6.84 14.02
C LEU A 7 1.69 6.01 14.82
N PHE A 8 1.53 4.68 14.71
CA PHE A 8 2.23 3.63 15.44
C PHE A 8 3.69 3.38 14.97
N ALA A 9 4.66 3.74 15.81
CA ALA A 9 6.07 3.35 15.71
C ALA A 9 6.56 2.65 17.01
N GLY A 10 5.74 1.78 17.61
CA GLY A 10 6.17 0.87 18.67
C GLY A 10 5.15 -0.24 18.98
N PHE A 11 5.54 -1.20 19.84
CA PHE A 11 4.70 -2.30 20.30
C PHE A 11 3.94 -1.94 21.58
N PHE A 12 2.66 -2.28 21.62
CA PHE A 12 1.81 -2.18 22.80
C PHE A 12 1.56 -3.57 23.36
N VAL A 13 1.78 -3.73 24.67
CA VAL A 13 1.56 -5.00 25.37
C VAL A 13 0.48 -4.77 26.42
N GLU A 14 -0.60 -5.53 26.32
CA GLU A 14 -1.72 -5.52 27.26
C GLU A 14 -1.80 -6.91 27.91
N GLU A 15 -1.65 -6.97 29.23
CA GLU A 15 -1.86 -8.21 29.98
C GLU A 15 -3.32 -8.31 30.41
N ARG A 16 -3.97 -9.41 30.03
CA ARG A 16 -5.33 -9.76 30.42
C ARG A 16 -5.31 -10.92 31.42
N VAL A 17 -6.49 -11.25 31.95
CA VAL A 17 -6.64 -12.33 32.94
C VAL A 17 -6.10 -13.65 32.40
N ASP A 18 -6.46 -14.00 31.15
CA ASP A 18 -6.12 -15.31 30.54
C ASP A 18 -5.10 -15.23 29.40
N SER A 19 -4.74 -14.03 28.93
CA SER A 19 -3.90 -13.83 27.75
C SER A 19 -3.01 -12.59 27.81
N ILE A 20 -1.96 -12.60 27.00
CA ILE A 20 -1.05 -11.48 26.76
C ILE A 20 -1.28 -11.03 25.32
N VAL A 21 -1.71 -9.80 25.14
CA VAL A 21 -2.02 -9.23 23.82
C VAL A 21 -0.90 -8.29 23.40
N ILE A 22 -0.31 -8.57 22.24
CA ILE A 22 0.78 -7.78 21.65
C ILE A 22 0.24 -7.15 20.38
N THR A 23 0.19 -5.83 20.36
CA THR A 23 -0.38 -5.05 19.25
C THR A 23 0.70 -4.22 18.58
N SER A 24 0.78 -4.37 17.26
CA SER A 24 1.55 -3.49 16.37
C SER A 24 0.60 -2.71 15.46
N ARG A 25 1.17 -1.97 14.51
CA ARG A 25 0.42 -1.20 13.52
C ARG A 25 -0.49 -2.05 12.64
N TYR A 26 0.00 -3.22 12.21
CA TYR A 26 -0.69 -4.05 11.20
C TYR A 26 -1.20 -5.37 11.76
N LEU A 27 -0.63 -5.85 12.87
CA LEU A 27 -0.89 -7.17 13.42
C LEU A 27 -1.08 -7.11 14.94
N GLN A 28 -2.08 -7.81 15.43
CA GLN A 28 -2.29 -8.09 16.84
C GLN A 28 -2.22 -9.60 17.06
N VAL A 29 -1.41 -10.00 18.04
CA VAL A 29 -1.20 -11.38 18.44
C VAL A 29 -1.65 -11.55 19.89
N GLU A 30 -2.49 -12.53 20.15
CA GLU A 30 -2.94 -12.92 21.49
C GLU A 30 -2.29 -14.26 21.87
N LEU A 31 -1.46 -14.24 22.91
CA LEU A 31 -0.84 -15.42 23.50
C LEU A 31 -1.60 -15.80 24.76
N GLY A 32 -2.01 -17.06 24.89
CA GLY A 32 -2.62 -17.52 26.14
C GLY A 32 -1.57 -17.68 27.23
N LYS A 33 -1.99 -17.63 28.50
CA LYS A 33 -1.09 -17.91 29.63
C LYS A 33 -0.59 -19.36 29.66
N ASP A 34 -1.18 -20.24 28.84
CA ASP A 34 -0.70 -21.58 28.50
C ASP A 34 0.55 -21.57 27.58
N GLY A 35 0.92 -20.40 27.05
CA GLY A 35 2.05 -20.22 26.13
C GLY A 35 1.71 -20.62 24.69
N ASN A 36 0.44 -20.84 24.37
CA ASN A 36 -0.01 -21.11 23.01
C ASN A 36 -0.48 -19.83 22.33
N LEU A 37 -0.31 -19.76 21.01
CA LEU A 37 -0.86 -18.71 20.18
C LEU A 37 -2.37 -18.89 20.10
N GLN A 38 -3.15 -17.98 20.68
CA GLN A 38 -4.62 -18.11 20.77
C GLN A 38 -5.32 -17.49 19.57
N LYS A 39 -4.94 -16.25 19.22
CA LYS A 39 -5.58 -15.50 18.13
C LYS A 39 -4.59 -14.61 17.40
N VAL A 40 -4.80 -14.44 16.10
CA VAL A 40 -4.10 -13.44 15.29
C VAL A 40 -5.10 -12.60 14.50
N THR A 41 -5.02 -11.29 14.71
CA THR A 41 -5.93 -10.30 14.11
C THR A 41 -5.13 -9.32 13.27
N HIS A 42 -5.53 -9.15 12.02
CA HIS A 42 -5.03 -8.09 11.14
C HIS A 42 -5.72 -6.78 11.47
N MET A 43 -4.93 -5.72 11.69
CA MET A 43 -5.43 -4.43 12.20
C MET A 43 -5.55 -3.34 11.13
N LEU A 44 -5.08 -3.59 9.90
CA LEU A 44 -5.15 -2.59 8.83
C LEU A 44 -6.57 -2.49 8.26
N GLY A 45 -7.19 -1.31 8.40
CA GLY A 45 -8.56 -1.07 7.96
C GLY A 45 -9.58 -1.61 8.97
N ARG A 46 -10.42 -2.57 8.57
CA ARG A 46 -11.35 -3.22 9.51
C ARG A 46 -10.63 -4.42 10.14
N ALA A 47 -10.53 -4.42 11.47
CA ALA A 47 -9.92 -5.50 12.22
C ALA A 47 -10.51 -6.86 11.79
N TYR A 48 -9.63 -7.80 11.44
CA TYR A 48 -10.02 -9.10 10.91
C TYR A 48 -9.25 -10.21 11.60
N LEU A 49 -9.99 -11.01 12.38
CA LEU A 49 -9.49 -12.22 13.02
C LEU A 49 -9.38 -13.33 11.98
N PHE A 50 -8.17 -13.79 11.69
CA PHE A 50 -7.91 -14.78 10.64
C PHE A 50 -7.31 -16.10 11.16
N PHE A 51 -6.87 -16.13 12.42
CA PHE A 51 -6.40 -17.33 13.09
C PHE A 51 -7.01 -17.42 14.49
N ILE A 52 -7.50 -18.61 14.83
CA ILE A 52 -8.00 -19.00 16.16
C ILE A 52 -7.41 -20.37 16.43
N ASN A 53 -6.83 -20.56 17.62
CA ASN A 53 -6.22 -21.82 18.01
C ASN A 53 -7.24 -22.96 18.05
N ASP A 54 -6.94 -24.04 17.33
CA ASP A 54 -7.64 -25.33 17.38
C ASP A 54 -6.60 -26.46 17.58
N ASN A 55 -5.78 -26.32 18.62
CA ASN A 55 -4.60 -27.16 18.94
C ASN A 55 -3.46 -27.06 17.93
N ASP A 56 -3.37 -25.91 17.25
CA ASP A 56 -2.41 -25.62 16.20
C ASP A 56 -1.63 -24.31 16.47
N GLY A 57 -1.82 -23.69 17.63
CA GLY A 57 -1.14 -22.48 18.09
C GLY A 57 0.24 -22.72 18.70
N PHE A 58 1.10 -23.54 18.09
CA PHE A 58 2.37 -23.99 18.69
C PHE A 58 2.19 -24.82 19.97
N ASN A 59 1.11 -25.59 20.04
CA ASN A 59 0.88 -26.54 21.12
C ASN A 59 2.02 -27.57 21.18
N LEU A 60 2.47 -27.84 22.40
CA LEU A 60 3.57 -28.75 22.70
C LEU A 60 3.01 -30.13 23.03
N PHE A 61 3.48 -31.15 22.32
CA PHE A 61 3.15 -32.55 22.58
C PHE A 61 4.44 -33.33 22.84
N ASP A 62 4.35 -34.30 23.74
CA ASP A 62 5.36 -35.31 23.94
C ASP A 62 5.44 -36.24 22.70
N ILE A 63 6.50 -37.03 22.57
CA ILE A 63 6.69 -38.03 21.50
C ILE A 63 5.49 -39.01 21.47
N GLN A 64 4.93 -39.31 22.64
CA GLN A 64 3.74 -40.15 22.83
C GLN A 64 2.42 -39.46 22.44
N GLY A 65 2.46 -38.18 22.03
CA GLY A 65 1.29 -37.42 21.58
C GLY A 65 0.46 -36.80 22.70
N LYS A 66 0.90 -36.91 23.97
CA LYS A 66 0.25 -36.25 25.10
C LYS A 66 0.64 -34.78 25.14
N GLU A 67 -0.33 -33.88 25.28
CA GLU A 67 -0.07 -32.46 25.39
C GLU A 67 0.68 -32.12 26.69
N ILE A 68 1.76 -31.34 26.57
CA ILE A 68 2.63 -30.92 27.67
C ILE A 68 2.01 -29.76 28.47
N SER A 69 1.06 -29.03 27.87
CA SER A 69 0.50 -27.76 28.34
C SER A 69 -0.49 -27.84 29.53
N VAL A 70 -0.53 -28.95 30.29
CA VAL A 70 -1.56 -29.18 31.33
C VAL A 70 -1.36 -28.30 32.58
N ALA A 71 -0.15 -27.80 32.83
CA ALA A 71 0.14 -26.85 33.90
C ALA A 71 0.47 -25.46 33.34
N THR A 72 -0.05 -24.39 33.96
CA THR A 72 0.18 -23.01 33.52
C THR A 72 1.68 -22.66 33.68
N PRO A 73 2.40 -22.38 32.59
CA PRO A 73 3.81 -22.03 32.66
C PRO A 73 4.03 -20.71 33.41
N THR A 74 5.19 -20.60 34.05
CA THR A 74 5.66 -19.28 34.51
C THR A 74 6.07 -18.46 33.29
N TYR A 75 5.69 -17.19 33.22
CA TYR A 75 6.04 -16.33 32.10
C TYR A 75 6.77 -15.06 32.54
N ASN A 76 7.61 -14.54 31.66
CA ASN A 76 8.33 -13.28 31.84
C ASN A 76 8.30 -12.49 30.53
N ILE A 77 8.05 -11.18 30.63
CA ILE A 77 8.03 -10.27 29.49
C ILE A 77 9.28 -9.38 29.57
N GLN A 78 10.16 -9.51 28.57
CA GLN A 78 11.32 -8.65 28.42
C GLN A 78 11.03 -7.58 27.37
N TYR A 79 11.16 -6.33 27.79
CA TYR A 79 10.99 -5.18 26.92
C TYR A 79 12.35 -4.69 26.42
N GLY A 80 12.43 -4.38 25.13
CA GLY A 80 13.59 -3.70 24.53
C GLY A 80 13.63 -2.21 24.85
N GLU A 81 14.39 -1.46 24.07
CA GLU A 81 14.44 0.00 24.18
C GLU A 81 13.03 0.60 24.00
N LYS A 82 12.74 1.65 24.77
CA LYS A 82 11.51 2.43 24.60
C LYS A 82 11.61 3.22 23.29
N SER A 83 10.54 3.19 22.50
CA SER A 83 10.48 3.95 21.25
C SER A 83 10.62 5.44 21.54
N LYS A 84 11.50 6.12 20.80
CA LYS A 84 11.76 7.56 20.94
C LYS A 84 10.56 8.42 20.56
N ASP A 85 9.63 7.88 19.77
CA ASP A 85 8.53 8.64 19.18
C ASP A 85 7.19 8.49 19.94
N LEU A 86 7.04 7.51 20.85
CA LEU A 86 5.74 7.18 21.49
C LEU A 86 5.87 6.76 22.97
N LYS A 87 5.02 7.36 23.81
CA LYS A 87 4.87 7.01 25.23
C LYS A 87 4.28 5.59 25.35
N ASP A 88 4.86 4.77 26.23
CA ASP A 88 4.45 3.39 26.53
C ASP A 88 4.49 2.41 25.35
N SER A 89 5.46 2.60 24.44
CA SER A 89 5.73 1.65 23.34
C SER A 89 7.20 1.24 23.28
N TYR A 90 7.44 0.00 22.83
CA TYR A 90 8.76 -0.65 22.83
C TYR A 90 9.21 -1.03 21.42
N GLU A 91 10.52 -1.05 21.17
CA GLU A 91 11.13 -1.42 19.89
C GLU A 91 11.26 -2.94 19.69
N SER A 92 11.22 -3.70 20.77
CA SER A 92 11.15 -5.16 20.74
C SER A 92 10.48 -5.70 22.01
N VAL A 93 9.78 -6.81 21.91
CA VAL A 93 9.16 -7.50 23.04
C VAL A 93 9.50 -8.99 22.95
N LYS A 94 9.94 -9.58 24.06
CA LYS A 94 10.07 -11.03 24.18
C LYS A 94 9.18 -11.55 25.27
N VAL A 95 8.39 -12.58 24.98
CA VAL A 95 7.57 -13.29 25.97
C VAL A 95 8.14 -14.69 26.12
N ILE A 96 8.60 -14.99 27.34
CA ILE A 96 9.28 -16.23 27.69
C ILE A 96 8.34 -17.03 28.58
N PHE A 97 7.96 -18.23 28.15
CA PHE A 97 7.19 -19.20 28.92
C PHE A 97 8.11 -20.35 29.35
N ARG A 98 8.10 -20.69 30.64
CA ARG A 98 8.86 -21.80 31.23
C ARG A 98 7.91 -22.81 31.83
N TYR A 99 7.98 -24.03 31.31
CA TYR A 99 7.16 -25.16 31.71
C TYR A 99 7.89 -25.97 32.80
N GLU A 100 7.14 -26.66 33.66
CA GLU A 100 7.70 -27.42 34.79
C GLU A 100 8.65 -28.55 34.37
N ASN A 101 8.48 -29.09 33.17
CA ASN A 101 9.33 -30.11 32.57
C ASN A 101 10.65 -29.56 31.99
N GLY A 102 10.96 -28.29 32.22
CA GLY A 102 12.20 -27.66 31.76
C GLY A 102 12.17 -27.17 30.30
N VAL A 103 11.02 -27.26 29.62
CA VAL A 103 10.84 -26.67 28.29
C VAL A 103 10.69 -25.14 28.42
N GLU A 104 11.37 -24.40 27.54
CA GLU A 104 11.27 -22.94 27.44
C GLU A 104 10.77 -22.56 26.05
N LYS A 105 9.67 -21.80 25.97
CA LYS A 105 9.12 -21.26 24.72
C LYS A 105 9.25 -19.74 24.72
N VAL A 106 9.92 -19.19 23.72
CA VAL A 106 10.21 -17.77 23.60
C VAL A 106 9.58 -17.22 22.34
N TYR A 107 8.64 -16.28 22.48
CA TYR A 107 8.14 -15.48 21.38
C TYR A 107 8.95 -14.18 21.31
N SER A 108 9.54 -13.88 20.17
CA SER A 108 10.31 -12.65 19.93
C SER A 108 9.64 -11.80 18.86
N PHE A 109 9.28 -10.57 19.25
CA PHE A 109 8.69 -9.55 18.39
C PHE A 109 9.70 -8.41 18.24
N ASP A 110 10.19 -8.21 17.02
CA ASP A 110 11.09 -7.13 16.64
C ASP A 110 10.46 -6.31 15.51
N GLN A 111 11.23 -5.41 14.88
CA GLN A 111 10.75 -4.58 13.77
C GLN A 111 10.15 -5.38 12.59
N ARG A 112 10.50 -6.67 12.41
CA ARG A 112 9.90 -7.53 11.37
C ARG A 112 8.43 -7.84 11.65
N PHE A 113 7.92 -7.52 12.85
CA PHE A 113 6.50 -7.62 13.17
C PHE A 113 5.64 -6.63 12.38
N TYR A 114 6.21 -5.51 11.92
CA TYR A 114 5.55 -4.62 10.93
C TYR A 114 5.38 -5.29 9.55
N THR A 115 6.16 -6.33 9.26
CA THR A 115 6.02 -7.22 8.09
C THR A 115 5.38 -8.56 8.46
N TYR A 116 4.49 -8.57 9.46
CA TYR A 116 3.72 -9.75 9.89
C TYR A 116 4.57 -10.93 10.39
N THR A 117 5.83 -10.68 10.74
CA THR A 117 6.80 -11.74 11.06
C THR A 117 7.21 -11.68 12.52
N PHE A 118 7.25 -12.83 13.19
CA PHE A 118 7.78 -12.99 14.54
C PHE A 118 8.49 -14.34 14.66
N ASP A 119 9.37 -14.46 15.64
CA ASP A 119 10.12 -15.70 15.87
C ASP A 119 9.59 -16.43 17.11
N VAL A 120 9.55 -17.76 17.03
CA VAL A 120 9.25 -18.66 18.15
C VAL A 120 10.45 -19.59 18.32
N GLU A 121 11.10 -19.54 19.47
CA GLU A 121 12.15 -20.51 19.85
C GLU A 121 11.61 -21.44 20.93
N ILE A 122 11.77 -22.75 20.74
CA ILE A 122 11.37 -23.76 21.72
C ILE A 122 12.63 -24.53 22.11
N ARG A 123 13.10 -24.32 23.34
CA ARG A 123 14.25 -25.01 23.92
C ARG A 123 13.74 -26.14 24.78
N SER A 124 14.19 -27.35 24.51
CA SER A 124 13.69 -28.54 25.19
C SER A 124 14.84 -29.50 25.50
N PRO A 125 14.90 -30.08 26.71
CA PRO A 125 15.89 -31.10 27.03
C PRO A 125 15.72 -32.37 26.16
N GLU A 126 14.47 -32.71 25.84
CA GLU A 126 14.06 -33.90 25.07
C GLU A 126 13.40 -33.52 23.73
N GLU A 127 13.24 -34.48 22.82
CA GLU A 127 12.52 -34.25 21.56
C GLU A 127 11.04 -34.00 21.83
N VAL A 128 10.50 -32.92 21.26
CA VAL A 128 9.09 -32.54 21.38
C VAL A 128 8.45 -32.44 20.01
N LYS A 129 7.13 -32.64 19.96
CA LYS A 129 6.33 -32.35 18.77
C LYS A 129 5.62 -31.01 18.96
N VAL A 130 5.66 -30.16 17.94
CA VAL A 130 5.06 -28.83 17.97
C VAL A 130 4.07 -28.69 16.83
N ALA A 131 2.80 -28.41 17.13
CA ALA A 131 1.79 -28.19 16.10
C ALA A 131 1.96 -26.82 15.42
N LEU A 132 1.77 -26.78 14.10
CA LEU A 132 1.91 -25.57 13.30
C LEU A 132 0.55 -24.93 12.98
N PRO A 133 0.45 -23.59 12.95
CA PRO A 133 -0.81 -22.87 12.80
C PRO A 133 -1.43 -23.04 11.42
N LEU A 134 -2.66 -23.55 11.39
CA LEU A 134 -3.52 -23.69 10.22
C LEU A 134 -4.52 -22.54 10.20
N ILE A 135 -4.66 -21.86 9.07
CA ILE A 135 -5.57 -20.70 8.94
C ILE A 135 -6.85 -21.00 8.16
N TRP A 136 -6.93 -22.21 7.59
CA TRP A 136 -8.05 -22.64 6.75
C TRP A 136 -8.20 -24.17 6.80
N ASP A 137 -7.98 -24.86 5.69
CA ASP A 137 -8.18 -26.31 5.55
C ASP A 137 -6.87 -27.00 5.17
N LYS A 138 -6.74 -28.27 5.55
CA LYS A 138 -5.59 -29.14 5.25
C LYS A 138 -5.37 -29.27 3.73
N SER A 139 -6.41 -29.14 2.90
CA SER A 139 -6.30 -29.15 1.43
C SER A 139 -5.44 -28.00 0.86
N THR A 140 -5.43 -26.87 1.56
CA THR A 140 -4.68 -25.65 1.21
C THR A 140 -3.28 -25.60 1.81
N VAL A 141 -2.89 -26.65 2.52
CA VAL A 141 -1.55 -26.76 3.13
C VAL A 141 -0.56 -27.28 2.10
N ARG A 142 0.63 -26.67 2.09
CA ARG A 142 1.80 -27.17 1.36
C ARG A 142 2.97 -27.18 2.31
N SER A 143 3.79 -28.23 2.22
CA SER A 143 5.02 -28.33 2.96
C SER A 143 6.18 -28.63 2.03
N ALA A 144 7.36 -28.17 2.42
CA ALA A 144 8.63 -28.49 1.80
C ALA A 144 9.70 -28.62 2.88
N VAL A 145 10.93 -28.89 2.47
CA VAL A 145 12.08 -28.94 3.37
C VAL A 145 12.16 -27.61 4.13
N ASN A 146 11.95 -27.67 5.45
CA ASN A 146 11.98 -26.55 6.39
C ASN A 146 10.88 -25.48 6.23
N PHE A 147 9.85 -25.73 5.42
CA PHE A 147 8.75 -24.79 5.22
C PHE A 147 7.39 -25.45 5.35
N PHE A 148 6.49 -24.77 6.06
CA PHE A 148 5.09 -25.10 6.16
C PHE A 148 4.26 -23.88 5.75
N VAL A 149 3.31 -24.08 4.85
CA VAL A 149 2.46 -23.03 4.31
C VAL A 149 1.02 -23.45 4.48
N SER A 150 0.23 -22.63 5.17
CA SER A 150 -1.23 -22.69 5.18
C SER A 150 -1.76 -21.41 4.52
N PHE A 151 -2.66 -21.55 3.55
CA PHE A 151 -3.18 -20.43 2.76
C PHE A 151 -4.70 -20.40 2.81
N ARG A 152 -5.27 -19.20 2.91
CA ARG A 152 -6.70 -18.96 2.98
C ARG A 152 -7.17 -18.24 1.71
N PRO A 153 -7.83 -18.94 0.76
CA PRO A 153 -8.14 -18.39 -0.56
C PRO A 153 -9.23 -17.31 -0.61
N ASP A 154 -10.07 -17.19 0.41
CA ASP A 154 -11.19 -16.23 0.41
C ASP A 154 -10.73 -14.77 0.49
N ARG A 155 -9.58 -14.51 1.11
CA ARG A 155 -9.04 -13.17 1.39
C ARG A 155 -7.52 -13.07 1.23
N ASP A 156 -6.91 -14.08 0.61
CA ASP A 156 -5.47 -14.17 0.38
C ASP A 156 -4.64 -14.03 1.67
N TYR A 157 -5.00 -14.72 2.76
CA TYR A 157 -4.16 -14.77 3.97
C TYR A 157 -3.22 -15.97 3.91
N SER A 158 -2.03 -15.84 4.50
CA SER A 158 -1.05 -16.93 4.58
C SER A 158 -0.40 -17.00 5.95
N SER A 159 -0.24 -18.23 6.44
CA SER A 159 0.65 -18.62 7.53
C SER A 159 1.82 -19.37 6.91
N ILE A 160 3.00 -18.77 6.92
CA ILE A 160 4.25 -19.37 6.41
C ILE A 160 5.19 -19.52 7.59
N VAL A 161 5.54 -20.76 7.89
CA VAL A 161 6.44 -21.10 8.99
C VAL A 161 7.69 -21.74 8.42
N LYS A 162 8.83 -21.06 8.61
CA LYS A 162 10.15 -21.66 8.41
C LYS A 162 10.56 -22.33 9.71
N PHE A 163 10.86 -23.62 9.69
CA PHE A 163 11.18 -24.40 10.89
C PHE A 163 12.53 -25.10 10.78
N SER A 164 13.19 -25.31 11.91
CA SER A 164 14.32 -26.24 12.04
C SER A 164 13.81 -27.55 12.64
N GLY A 165 13.86 -28.67 11.92
CA GLY A 165 13.41 -29.97 12.44
C GLY A 165 12.83 -30.88 11.37
N LYS A 166 12.24 -32.00 11.79
CA LYS A 166 11.54 -32.93 10.89
C LYS A 166 10.04 -32.66 10.94
N LEU A 167 9.43 -32.44 9.78
CA LEU A 167 7.98 -32.29 9.69
C LEU A 167 7.31 -33.67 9.62
N ASP A 168 6.37 -33.90 10.53
CA ASP A 168 5.43 -35.01 10.52
C ASP A 168 4.01 -34.45 10.39
N GLN A 169 3.45 -34.53 9.18
CA GLN A 169 2.16 -33.93 8.83
C GLN A 169 2.09 -32.42 9.11
N THR A 170 1.44 -32.02 10.21
CA THR A 170 1.28 -30.63 10.67
C THR A 170 2.05 -30.34 11.95
N GLN A 171 2.92 -31.27 12.37
CA GLN A 171 3.74 -31.15 13.57
C GLN A 171 5.22 -31.20 13.23
N VAL A 172 6.03 -30.41 13.91
CA VAL A 172 7.50 -30.46 13.78
C VAL A 172 8.09 -31.17 14.98
N ILE A 173 8.92 -32.16 14.72
CA ILE A 173 9.61 -32.97 15.71
C ILE A 173 11.08 -32.58 15.76
N GLY A 174 11.58 -32.38 16.96
CA GLY A 174 13.00 -32.27 17.21
C GLY A 174 13.33 -31.61 18.54
N LYS A 175 14.62 -31.34 18.72
CA LYS A 175 15.19 -30.65 19.87
C LYS A 175 15.59 -29.23 19.48
N ASP A 176 15.40 -28.28 20.40
CA ASP A 176 15.78 -26.88 20.23
C ASP A 176 15.30 -26.27 18.90
N LEU A 177 13.99 -26.25 18.74
CA LEU A 177 13.31 -25.87 17.51
C LEU A 177 13.23 -24.35 17.39
N LYS A 178 13.52 -23.83 16.18
CA LYS A 178 13.37 -22.43 15.83
C LYS A 178 12.36 -22.28 14.70
N PHE A 179 11.44 -21.33 14.87
CA PHE A 179 10.40 -21.02 13.92
C PHE A 179 10.45 -19.54 13.58
N THR A 180 10.55 -19.21 12.29
CA THR A 180 10.27 -17.86 11.79
C THR A 180 8.90 -17.90 11.14
N VAL A 181 7.97 -17.15 11.72
CA VAL A 181 6.54 -17.24 11.44
C VAL A 181 6.07 -15.96 10.77
N TYR A 182 5.55 -16.08 9.56
CA TYR A 182 4.85 -15.03 8.84
C TYR A 182 3.35 -15.31 8.87
N MET A 183 2.55 -14.43 9.47
CA MET A 183 1.09 -14.60 9.54
C MET A 183 0.39 -13.29 9.18
N GLY A 184 -0.15 -13.23 7.96
CA GLY A 184 -0.84 -12.04 7.47
C GLY A 184 -1.30 -12.17 6.02
N PRO A 185 -1.73 -11.06 5.39
CA PRO A 185 -2.08 -11.04 3.98
C PRO A 185 -0.91 -11.51 3.11
N TYR A 186 -1.16 -12.36 2.12
CA TYR A 186 -0.17 -12.84 1.18
C TYR A 186 0.15 -11.74 0.17
N LYS A 187 1.25 -11.03 0.42
CA LYS A 187 1.85 -10.07 -0.51
C LYS A 187 3.21 -10.59 -0.95
N LYS A 188 3.36 -10.88 -2.24
CA LYS A 188 4.63 -11.39 -2.81
C LYS A 188 5.84 -10.54 -2.42
N VAL A 189 5.67 -9.22 -2.46
CA VAL A 189 6.70 -8.25 -2.09
C VAL A 189 7.17 -8.42 -0.64
N VAL A 190 6.23 -8.57 0.29
CA VAL A 190 6.53 -8.72 1.73
C VAL A 190 7.18 -10.08 1.98
N VAL A 191 6.60 -11.16 1.43
CA VAL A 191 7.14 -12.53 1.59
C VAL A 191 8.55 -12.63 1.00
N LYS A 192 8.81 -11.99 -0.16
CA LYS A 192 10.16 -11.92 -0.76
C LYS A 192 11.15 -11.16 0.12
N HIS A 193 10.72 -10.09 0.77
CA HIS A 193 11.56 -9.34 1.72
C HIS A 193 11.90 -10.16 2.96
N VAL A 194 10.92 -10.91 3.50
CA VAL A 194 11.09 -11.71 4.73
C VAL A 194 11.96 -12.96 4.50
N PHE A 195 11.73 -13.70 3.41
CA PHE A 195 12.38 -14.99 3.18
C PHE A 195 13.56 -14.96 2.20
N GLY A 196 13.83 -13.83 1.54
CA GLY A 196 15.01 -13.62 0.72
C GLY A 196 15.19 -14.69 -0.37
N GLU A 197 16.30 -15.44 -0.30
CA GLU A 197 16.66 -16.48 -1.27
C GLU A 197 15.70 -17.67 -1.29
N ASP A 198 15.04 -17.97 -0.16
CA ASP A 198 14.07 -19.06 -0.07
C ASP A 198 12.73 -18.73 -0.73
N TYR A 199 12.52 -17.46 -1.11
CA TYR A 199 11.28 -17.00 -1.73
C TYR A 199 10.91 -17.77 -2.99
N GLU A 200 11.85 -18.07 -3.89
CA GLU A 200 11.54 -18.74 -5.16
C GLU A 200 10.99 -20.15 -4.91
N ARG A 201 11.55 -20.87 -3.92
CA ARG A 201 11.04 -22.18 -3.49
C ARG A 201 9.63 -22.04 -2.90
N LEU A 202 9.43 -21.07 -2.01
CA LEU A 202 8.12 -20.78 -1.43
C LEU A 202 7.08 -20.38 -2.49
N ALA A 203 7.45 -19.56 -3.46
CA ALA A 203 6.57 -19.07 -4.51
C ALA A 203 6.10 -20.22 -5.42
N THR A 204 6.99 -21.16 -5.76
CA THR A 204 6.61 -22.35 -6.53
C THR A 204 5.61 -23.22 -5.76
N LEU A 205 5.81 -23.42 -4.46
CA LEU A 205 4.88 -24.16 -3.60
C LEU A 205 3.52 -23.47 -3.51
N ILE A 206 3.51 -22.17 -3.23
CA ILE A 206 2.29 -21.38 -3.05
C ILE A 206 1.46 -21.35 -4.35
N ARG A 207 2.10 -21.29 -5.53
CA ARG A 207 1.41 -21.37 -6.83
C ARG A 207 0.67 -22.69 -7.07
N THR A 208 1.00 -23.77 -6.35
CA THR A 208 0.25 -25.05 -6.44
C THR A 208 -1.04 -25.06 -5.62
N ILE A 209 -1.30 -24.01 -4.83
CA ILE A 209 -2.49 -23.91 -3.99
C ILE A 209 -3.64 -23.34 -4.83
N PRO A 210 -4.81 -24.00 -4.87
CA PRO A 210 -5.96 -23.48 -5.59
C PRO A 210 -6.41 -22.13 -5.00
N GLY A 211 -6.67 -21.16 -5.87
CA GLY A 211 -7.09 -19.81 -5.48
C GLY A 211 -5.96 -18.79 -5.35
N VAL A 212 -4.69 -19.20 -5.47
CA VAL A 212 -3.55 -18.26 -5.49
C VAL A 212 -3.43 -17.60 -6.86
N GLY A 213 -3.76 -16.31 -6.92
CA GLY A 213 -3.53 -15.44 -8.08
C GLY A 213 -4.77 -15.21 -8.94
N THR A 214 -4.94 -13.97 -9.41
CA THR A 214 -6.05 -13.56 -10.29
C THR A 214 -5.58 -13.36 -11.74
N TRP A 215 -6.49 -13.25 -12.71
CA TRP A 215 -6.16 -12.98 -14.12
C TRP A 215 -5.34 -11.69 -14.34
N TYR A 216 -5.46 -10.71 -13.46
CA TYR A 216 -4.68 -9.46 -13.50
C TYR A 216 -3.34 -9.53 -12.75
N SER A 217 -3.04 -10.66 -12.09
CA SER A 217 -1.81 -10.83 -11.30
C SER A 217 -0.56 -10.64 -12.14
N PHE A 218 -0.56 -11.06 -13.40
CA PHE A 218 0.58 -10.87 -14.32
C PHE A 218 0.98 -9.39 -14.47
N ILE A 219 0.01 -8.49 -14.63
CA ILE A 219 0.28 -7.04 -14.78
C ILE A 219 0.77 -6.47 -13.46
N SER A 220 0.11 -6.83 -12.35
CA SER A 220 0.48 -6.37 -11.01
C SER A 220 1.88 -6.85 -10.61
N ASP A 221 2.20 -8.11 -10.86
CA ASP A 221 3.50 -8.72 -10.59
C ASP A 221 4.60 -8.02 -11.40
N GLY A 222 4.39 -7.85 -12.71
CA GLY A 222 5.36 -7.17 -13.56
C GLY A 222 5.62 -5.71 -13.14
N LEU A 223 4.57 -4.97 -12.74
CA LEU A 223 4.72 -3.61 -12.22
C LEU A 223 5.43 -3.59 -10.85
N ASN A 224 5.14 -4.55 -9.97
CA ASN A 224 5.81 -4.69 -8.69
C ASN A 224 7.29 -5.03 -8.86
N GLU A 225 7.63 -5.92 -9.80
CA GLU A 225 9.01 -6.25 -10.15
C GLU A 225 9.74 -5.04 -10.73
N PHE A 226 9.10 -4.31 -11.64
CA PHE A 226 9.67 -3.09 -12.18
C PHE A 226 9.90 -2.02 -11.10
N PHE A 227 8.96 -1.84 -10.17
CA PHE A 227 9.13 -0.95 -9.03
C PHE A 227 10.27 -1.41 -8.10
N SER A 228 10.35 -2.71 -7.82
CA SER A 228 11.45 -3.30 -7.04
C SER A 228 12.81 -3.10 -7.70
N TRP A 229 12.87 -3.27 -9.02
CA TRP A 229 14.06 -3.06 -9.82
C TRP A 229 14.56 -1.62 -9.70
N ILE A 230 13.68 -0.62 -9.84
CA ILE A 230 14.04 0.79 -9.60
C ILE A 230 14.53 0.98 -8.16
N ASN A 231 13.83 0.40 -7.18
CA ASN A 231 14.17 0.52 -5.77
C ASN A 231 15.53 -0.09 -5.43
N SER A 232 15.98 -1.10 -6.17
CA SER A 232 17.30 -1.71 -5.97
C SER A 232 18.45 -0.72 -6.22
N PHE A 233 18.25 0.27 -7.10
CA PHE A 233 19.23 1.33 -7.38
C PHE A 233 19.10 2.52 -6.44
N THR A 234 17.88 3.00 -6.18
CA THR A 234 17.66 4.19 -5.36
C THR A 234 17.81 3.91 -3.87
N LYS A 235 17.45 2.70 -3.44
CA LYS A 235 17.28 2.28 -2.03
C LYS A 235 16.41 3.23 -1.19
N ASN A 236 15.62 4.06 -1.85
CA ASN A 236 14.74 5.05 -1.23
C ASN A 236 13.41 5.06 -1.97
N PHE A 237 12.35 4.69 -1.27
CA PHE A 237 11.03 4.52 -1.87
C PHE A 237 10.42 5.82 -2.42
N GLY A 238 10.73 6.98 -1.85
CA GLY A 238 10.24 8.25 -2.38
C GLY A 238 10.87 8.59 -3.73
N LEU A 239 12.19 8.39 -3.86
CA LEU A 239 12.88 8.51 -5.16
C LEU A 239 12.39 7.46 -6.16
N THR A 240 12.16 6.22 -5.70
CA THR A 240 11.60 5.15 -6.52
C THR A 240 10.26 5.56 -7.12
N ILE A 241 9.34 6.11 -6.32
CA ILE A 241 8.05 6.60 -6.78
C ILE A 241 8.22 7.71 -7.84
N ILE A 242 9.14 8.65 -7.63
CA ILE A 242 9.37 9.75 -8.57
C ILE A 242 9.90 9.22 -9.92
N ILE A 243 10.94 8.39 -9.90
CA ILE A 243 11.54 7.82 -11.10
C ILE A 243 10.52 6.95 -11.83
N PHE A 244 9.80 6.12 -11.08
CA PHE A 244 8.74 5.27 -11.62
C PHE A 244 7.66 6.12 -12.31
N THR A 245 7.24 7.23 -11.71
CA THR A 245 6.26 8.17 -12.29
C THR A 245 6.76 8.76 -13.61
N ILE A 246 8.03 9.17 -13.65
CA ILE A 246 8.65 9.73 -14.87
C ILE A 246 8.67 8.69 -15.98
N ILE A 247 9.09 7.45 -15.70
CA ILE A 247 9.19 6.40 -16.71
C ILE A 247 7.81 6.03 -17.25
N VAL A 248 6.81 5.83 -16.39
CA VAL A 248 5.43 5.56 -16.81
C VAL A 248 4.91 6.70 -17.68
N ARG A 249 5.21 7.95 -17.33
CA ARG A 249 4.81 9.11 -18.12
C ARG A 249 5.46 9.12 -19.51
N LEU A 250 6.74 8.73 -19.62
CA LEU A 250 7.45 8.64 -20.89
C LEU A 250 6.87 7.55 -21.79
N ILE A 251 6.55 6.38 -21.22
CA ILE A 251 5.90 5.27 -21.97
C ILE A 251 4.53 5.72 -22.49
N LEU A 252 3.78 6.49 -21.70
CA LEU A 252 2.45 7.01 -22.06
C LEU A 252 2.50 8.33 -22.85
N TYR A 253 3.69 8.87 -23.11
CA TYR A 253 3.87 10.10 -23.88
C TYR A 253 3.13 10.12 -25.23
N PRO A 254 3.18 9.09 -26.10
CA PRO A 254 2.45 9.13 -27.38
C PRO A 254 0.95 9.31 -27.20
N PHE A 255 0.39 8.70 -26.15
CA PHE A 255 -1.02 8.86 -25.80
C PHE A 255 -1.32 10.30 -25.36
N TYR A 256 -0.52 10.85 -24.44
CA TYR A 256 -0.65 12.23 -23.99
C TYR A 256 -0.45 13.25 -25.12
N HIS A 257 0.45 12.97 -26.05
CA HIS A 257 0.71 13.80 -27.23
C HIS A 257 -0.51 13.84 -28.16
N ALA A 258 -1.10 12.68 -28.47
CA ALA A 258 -2.29 12.58 -29.29
C ALA A 258 -3.46 13.39 -28.72
N GLN A 259 -3.66 13.33 -27.40
CA GLN A 259 -4.68 14.13 -26.73
C GLN A 259 -4.36 15.63 -26.78
N THR A 260 -3.12 16.03 -26.50
CA THR A 260 -2.75 17.44 -26.50
C THR A 260 -2.97 18.06 -27.89
N LYS A 261 -2.71 17.29 -28.96
CA LYS A 261 -3.00 17.70 -30.34
C LYS A 261 -4.49 18.03 -30.55
N GLN A 262 -5.41 17.21 -30.02
CA GLN A 262 -6.85 17.46 -30.08
C GLN A 262 -7.24 18.75 -29.34
N MET A 263 -6.68 18.97 -28.15
CA MET A 263 -6.92 20.22 -27.39
C MET A 263 -6.46 21.47 -28.14
N ILE A 264 -5.30 21.40 -28.80
CA ILE A 264 -4.79 22.51 -29.62
C ILE A 264 -5.74 22.79 -30.80
N GLN A 265 -6.26 21.75 -31.46
CA GLN A 265 -7.23 21.91 -32.55
C GLN A 265 -8.55 22.52 -32.06
N MET A 266 -9.06 22.10 -30.90
CA MET A 266 -10.24 22.72 -30.28
C MET A 266 -10.01 24.22 -30.02
N ARG A 267 -8.82 24.58 -29.52
CA ARG A 267 -8.48 25.97 -29.26
C ARG A 267 -8.43 26.83 -30.53
N LYS A 268 -8.02 26.27 -31.67
CA LYS A 268 -8.07 26.98 -32.95
C LYS A 268 -9.49 27.28 -33.41
N LEU A 269 -10.46 26.45 -33.04
CA LEU A 269 -11.88 26.67 -33.36
C LEU A 269 -12.58 27.64 -32.41
N GLN A 270 -11.93 28.09 -31.33
CA GLN A 270 -12.54 28.96 -30.34
C GLN A 270 -13.21 30.21 -30.93
N PRO A 271 -12.60 30.94 -31.90
CA PRO A 271 -13.25 32.11 -32.51
C PRO A 271 -14.57 31.76 -33.21
N ALA A 272 -14.64 30.59 -33.86
CA ALA A 272 -15.86 30.10 -34.49
C ALA A 272 -16.90 29.67 -33.46
N VAL A 273 -16.47 29.01 -32.37
CA VAL A 273 -17.32 28.66 -31.22
C VAL A 273 -17.95 29.92 -30.61
N ASP A 274 -17.17 30.99 -30.43
CA ASP A 274 -17.67 32.25 -29.87
C ASP A 274 -18.61 32.99 -30.84
N ALA A 275 -18.37 32.88 -32.15
CA ALA A 275 -19.30 33.39 -33.16
C ALA A 275 -20.65 32.66 -33.13
N ILE A 276 -20.65 31.33 -32.99
CA ILE A 276 -21.88 30.53 -32.86
C ILE A 276 -22.63 30.91 -31.58
N LYS A 277 -21.93 31.01 -30.43
CA LYS A 277 -22.52 31.43 -29.14
C LYS A 277 -23.17 32.83 -29.20
N LYS A 278 -22.61 33.75 -29.99
CA LYS A 278 -23.17 35.09 -30.18
C LYS A 278 -24.36 35.10 -31.14
N LYS A 279 -24.32 34.25 -32.17
CA LYS A 279 -25.34 34.19 -33.23
C LYS A 279 -26.63 33.49 -32.78
N TYR A 280 -26.51 32.41 -32.01
CA TYR A 280 -27.65 31.62 -31.55
C TYR A 280 -27.83 31.79 -30.03
N LYS A 281 -28.96 32.37 -29.62
CA LYS A 281 -29.35 32.49 -28.20
C LYS A 281 -30.12 31.28 -27.67
N ASP A 282 -30.71 30.49 -28.57
CA ASP A 282 -31.42 29.26 -28.24
C ASP A 282 -30.41 28.15 -27.91
N PRO A 283 -30.43 27.59 -26.67
CA PRO A 283 -29.48 26.58 -26.24
C PRO A 283 -29.46 25.32 -27.11
N GLN A 284 -30.61 24.89 -27.65
CA GLN A 284 -30.68 23.65 -28.45
C GLN A 284 -30.01 23.85 -29.81
N LYS A 285 -30.35 24.94 -30.52
CA LYS A 285 -29.73 25.28 -31.79
C LYS A 285 -28.25 25.59 -31.65
N GLN A 286 -27.86 26.25 -30.55
CA GLN A 286 -26.46 26.50 -30.25
C GLN A 286 -25.68 25.19 -30.08
N GLN A 287 -26.21 24.22 -29.33
CA GLN A 287 -25.57 22.92 -29.15
C GLN A 287 -25.46 22.14 -30.47
N GLU A 288 -26.50 22.16 -31.31
CA GLU A 288 -26.51 21.49 -32.60
C GLU A 288 -25.42 22.03 -33.55
N GLU A 289 -25.34 23.35 -33.70
CA GLU A 289 -24.34 24.02 -34.55
C GLU A 289 -22.91 23.83 -34.02
N LEU A 290 -22.73 23.84 -32.69
CA LEU A 290 -21.44 23.50 -32.08
C LEU A 290 -21.01 22.06 -32.40
N MET A 291 -21.94 21.10 -32.34
CA MET A 291 -21.63 19.72 -32.72
C MET A 291 -21.32 19.58 -34.21
N LYS A 292 -22.05 20.27 -35.09
CA LYS A 292 -21.76 20.30 -36.54
C LYS A 292 -20.34 20.82 -36.80
N LEU A 293 -19.97 21.94 -36.19
CA LEU A 293 -18.62 22.52 -36.29
C LEU A 293 -17.54 21.52 -35.86
N TYR A 294 -17.73 20.84 -34.71
CA TYR A 294 -16.77 19.84 -34.25
C TYR A 294 -16.69 18.62 -35.19
N LYS A 295 -17.82 18.16 -35.73
CA LYS A 295 -17.89 17.03 -36.66
C LYS A 295 -17.22 17.33 -38.00
N GLU A 296 -17.45 18.52 -38.56
CA GLU A 296 -16.82 18.99 -39.80
C GLU A 296 -15.29 19.05 -39.67
N ASN A 297 -14.80 19.49 -38.50
CA ASN A 297 -13.37 19.56 -38.22
C ASN A 297 -12.79 18.24 -37.68
N LYS A 298 -13.59 17.15 -37.63
CA LYS A 298 -13.22 15.82 -37.12
C LYS A 298 -12.64 15.85 -35.70
N ILE A 299 -13.15 16.75 -34.86
CA ILE A 299 -12.74 16.90 -33.46
C ILE A 299 -13.76 16.23 -32.55
N ASN A 300 -13.29 15.42 -31.62
CA ASN A 300 -14.15 14.83 -30.60
C ASN A 300 -14.11 15.68 -29.31
N PRO A 301 -15.21 16.34 -28.90
CA PRO A 301 -15.25 17.13 -27.67
C PRO A 301 -15.04 16.27 -26.40
N SER A 302 -15.32 14.97 -26.46
CA SER A 302 -15.07 14.02 -25.37
C SER A 302 -13.59 13.65 -25.20
N SER A 303 -12.70 14.10 -26.10
CA SER A 303 -11.25 13.85 -25.98
C SER A 303 -10.64 14.41 -24.69
N GLY A 304 -11.27 15.43 -24.09
CA GLY A 304 -10.87 16.00 -22.79
C GLY A 304 -11.18 15.08 -21.60
N CYS A 305 -12.36 14.45 -21.55
CA CYS A 305 -12.71 13.51 -20.49
C CYS A 305 -12.09 12.12 -20.70
N LEU A 306 -11.71 11.79 -21.94
CA LEU A 306 -10.97 10.56 -22.26
C LEU A 306 -9.63 10.47 -21.50
N MET A 307 -9.01 11.62 -21.15
CA MET A 307 -7.83 11.65 -20.27
C MET A 307 -8.11 10.96 -18.94
N LEU A 308 -9.20 11.37 -18.30
CA LEU A 308 -9.54 10.94 -16.95
C LEU A 308 -9.89 9.44 -16.96
N LEU A 309 -10.59 8.98 -17.98
CA LEU A 309 -10.96 7.57 -18.13
C LEU A 309 -9.75 6.66 -18.32
N ILE A 310 -8.71 7.09 -19.03
CA ILE A 310 -7.50 6.29 -19.21
C ILE A 310 -6.56 6.43 -17.99
N GLN A 311 -6.54 7.60 -17.37
CA GLN A 311 -5.76 7.85 -16.17
C GLN A 311 -6.25 7.02 -14.98
N LEU A 312 -7.55 6.73 -14.88
CA LEU A 312 -8.12 6.02 -13.74
C LEU A 312 -7.63 4.56 -13.63
N PRO A 313 -7.66 3.71 -14.68
CA PRO A 313 -7.04 2.38 -14.64
C PRO A 313 -5.54 2.41 -14.32
N ILE A 314 -4.79 3.35 -14.90
CA ILE A 314 -3.37 3.51 -14.59
C ILE A 314 -3.20 3.86 -13.11
N PHE A 315 -3.95 4.83 -12.61
CA PHE A 315 -3.93 5.19 -11.19
C PHE A 315 -4.27 3.99 -10.29
N MET A 316 -5.26 3.18 -10.65
CA MET A 316 -5.63 1.98 -9.89
C MET A 316 -4.52 0.92 -9.88
N LEU A 317 -3.83 0.70 -11.00
CA LEU A 317 -2.69 -0.20 -11.07
C LEU A 317 -1.55 0.28 -10.17
N LEU A 318 -1.23 1.58 -10.23
CA LEU A 318 -0.14 2.15 -9.44
C LEU A 318 -0.48 2.25 -7.96
N TYR A 319 -1.74 2.55 -7.65
CA TYR A 319 -2.27 2.43 -6.31
C TYR A 319 -2.08 1.01 -5.76
N GLY A 320 -2.38 -0.02 -6.57
CA GLY A 320 -2.16 -1.42 -6.20
C GLY A 320 -0.70 -1.76 -5.92
N VAL A 321 0.23 -1.21 -6.71
CA VAL A 321 1.68 -1.35 -6.47
C VAL A 321 2.05 -0.70 -5.13
N ILE A 322 1.71 0.57 -4.93
CA ILE A 322 2.07 1.31 -3.70
C ILE A 322 1.46 0.63 -2.46
N GLN A 323 0.24 0.10 -2.55
CA GLN A 323 -0.40 -0.69 -1.49
C GLN A 323 0.33 -2.02 -1.19
N SER A 324 0.96 -2.62 -2.19
CA SER A 324 1.75 -3.86 -2.02
C SER A 324 3.05 -3.63 -1.24
N TYR A 325 3.56 -2.39 -1.22
CA TYR A 325 4.77 -1.97 -0.51
C TYR A 325 4.48 -1.22 0.80
N GLN A 326 3.22 -1.09 1.22
CA GLN A 326 2.84 -0.26 2.36
C GLN A 326 3.58 -0.64 3.65
N GLU A 327 3.75 -1.93 3.92
CA GLU A 327 4.49 -2.44 5.06
C GLU A 327 5.98 -2.08 4.97
N LEU A 328 6.58 -2.19 3.78
CA LEU A 328 8.00 -1.87 3.60
C LEU A 328 8.28 -0.37 3.73
N PHE A 329 7.33 0.49 3.33
CA PHE A 329 7.49 1.93 3.53
C PHE A 329 7.56 2.31 5.01
N SER A 330 6.84 1.57 5.87
CA SER A 330 6.81 1.84 7.32
C SER A 330 8.13 1.52 8.03
N VAL A 331 8.91 0.59 7.47
CA VAL A 331 10.22 0.16 8.01
C VAL A 331 11.39 0.85 7.29
N SER A 332 11.12 1.51 6.15
CA SER A 332 12.16 2.11 5.32
C SER A 332 12.76 3.38 5.89
N GLN A 333 14.00 3.68 5.47
CA GLN A 333 14.61 4.99 5.68
C GLN A 333 13.76 6.04 4.95
N GLY A 334 13.21 6.99 5.70
CA GLY A 334 12.29 8.01 5.18
C GLY A 334 12.77 8.75 3.92
N PHE A 335 11.87 9.51 3.32
CA PHE A 335 12.14 10.34 2.15
C PHE A 335 12.07 11.83 2.50
N LEU A 336 13.19 12.56 2.38
CA LEU A 336 13.29 13.99 2.69
C LEU A 336 12.75 14.31 4.11
N ILE A 337 11.61 15.00 4.20
CA ILE A 337 10.93 15.33 5.47
C ILE A 337 9.95 14.24 5.93
N TRP A 338 9.61 13.29 5.06
CA TRP A 338 8.64 12.22 5.33
C TRP A 338 9.35 11.01 5.89
N ARG A 339 9.14 10.70 7.17
CA ARG A 339 9.70 9.49 7.79
C ARG A 339 8.99 8.21 7.34
N ASP A 340 7.70 8.31 7.01
CA ASP A 340 6.88 7.18 6.60
C ASP A 340 5.94 7.57 5.44
N LEU A 341 6.08 6.85 4.32
CA LEU A 341 5.26 7.06 3.11
C LEU A 341 3.95 6.25 3.11
N SER A 342 3.79 5.30 4.04
CA SER A 342 2.58 4.50 4.22
C SER A 342 1.47 5.23 5.00
N VAL A 343 1.83 6.33 5.64
CA VAL A 343 0.97 7.13 6.52
C VAL A 343 0.24 8.19 5.72
N GLY A 344 -1.08 8.30 5.92
CA GLY A 344 -1.86 9.43 5.45
C GLY A 344 -2.11 10.46 6.56
N GLY A 345 -2.90 11.48 6.24
CA GLY A 345 -3.36 12.48 7.20
C GLY A 345 -2.76 13.87 6.98
N TRP A 346 -3.40 14.86 7.59
CA TRP A 346 -3.09 16.27 7.41
C TRP A 346 -1.64 16.63 7.75
N SER A 347 -1.09 16.10 8.83
CA SER A 347 0.28 16.38 9.28
C SER A 347 1.33 15.98 8.25
N ASN A 348 1.14 14.84 7.56
CA ASN A 348 2.10 14.32 6.60
C ASN A 348 1.88 14.88 5.18
N ASN A 349 0.62 15.10 4.80
CA ASN A 349 0.23 15.34 3.40
C ASN A 349 -0.03 16.82 3.04
N TRP A 350 -0.03 17.76 3.99
CA TRP A 350 -0.36 19.17 3.71
C TRP A 350 0.54 19.79 2.62
N LEU A 351 1.82 19.43 2.59
CA LEU A 351 2.76 19.98 1.61
C LEU A 351 2.43 19.48 0.19
N PHE A 352 2.08 18.20 0.04
CA PHE A 352 1.61 17.65 -1.24
C PHE A 352 0.30 18.30 -1.69
N LEU A 353 -0.61 18.58 -0.76
CA LEU A 353 -1.85 19.31 -1.03
C LEU A 353 -1.54 20.69 -1.63
N VAL A 354 -0.71 21.50 -0.96
CA VAL A 354 -0.36 22.85 -1.41
C VAL A 354 0.29 22.82 -2.80
N ILE A 355 1.27 21.94 -3.01
CA ILE A 355 1.94 21.83 -4.32
C ILE A 355 0.94 21.42 -5.41
N THR A 356 0.04 20.48 -5.13
CA THR A 356 -0.94 20.01 -6.11
C THR A 356 -1.96 21.09 -6.48
N ILE A 357 -2.41 21.89 -5.50
CA ILE A 357 -3.30 23.03 -5.72
C ILE A 357 -2.61 24.10 -6.57
N LEU A 358 -1.37 24.47 -6.22
CA LEU A 358 -0.60 25.44 -7.00
C LEU A 358 -0.36 24.95 -8.43
N THR A 359 -0.02 23.68 -8.59
CA THR A 359 0.20 23.07 -9.91
C THR A 359 -1.08 23.10 -10.75
N SER A 360 -2.22 22.77 -10.14
CA SER A 360 -3.54 22.83 -10.80
C SER A 360 -3.93 24.26 -11.17
N TYR A 361 -3.64 25.23 -10.31
CA TYR A 361 -3.86 26.65 -10.57
C TYR A 361 -3.09 27.14 -11.81
N TYR A 362 -1.79 26.87 -11.88
CA TYR A 362 -0.98 27.24 -13.04
C TYR A 362 -1.37 26.46 -14.30
N LEU A 363 -1.74 25.18 -14.16
CA LEU A 363 -2.22 24.40 -15.28
C LEU A 363 -3.49 25.01 -15.88
N ALA A 364 -4.46 25.39 -15.03
CA ALA A 364 -5.70 26.01 -15.45
C ALA A 364 -5.47 27.34 -16.19
N LEU A 365 -4.51 28.17 -15.75
CA LEU A 365 -4.15 29.41 -16.44
C LEU A 365 -3.64 29.17 -17.87
N ILE A 366 -2.87 28.10 -18.07
CA ILE A 366 -2.29 27.76 -19.38
C ILE A 366 -3.36 27.17 -20.31
N THR A 367 -4.15 26.23 -19.82
CA THR A 367 -5.06 25.42 -20.64
C THR A 367 -6.40 26.11 -20.91
N SER A 368 -6.88 26.95 -20.01
CA SER A 368 -8.22 27.55 -20.13
C SER A 368 -8.33 28.58 -21.25
N GLN A 369 -9.56 28.74 -21.73
CA GLN A 369 -9.91 29.65 -22.82
C GLN A 369 -10.68 30.88 -22.29
N ASP A 370 -11.61 30.66 -21.36
CA ASP A 370 -12.42 31.69 -20.73
C ASP A 370 -12.26 31.70 -19.20
N SER A 371 -12.45 32.85 -18.55
CA SER A 371 -12.32 32.99 -17.08
C SER A 371 -13.25 32.03 -16.33
N ARG A 372 -14.50 31.84 -16.80
CA ARG A 372 -15.43 30.87 -16.21
C ARG A 372 -14.88 29.44 -16.24
N THR A 373 -14.28 29.03 -17.35
CA THR A 373 -13.68 27.69 -17.49
C THR A 373 -12.44 27.53 -16.61
N ALA A 374 -11.65 28.60 -16.46
CA ALA A 374 -10.50 28.61 -15.56
C ALA A 374 -10.90 28.45 -14.10
N TRP A 375 -11.91 29.21 -13.64
CA TRP A 375 -12.43 29.07 -12.28
C TRP A 375 -12.99 27.68 -12.01
N GLN A 376 -13.72 27.09 -12.96
CA GLN A 376 -14.19 25.71 -12.83
C GLN A 376 -13.03 24.72 -12.68
N GLN A 377 -11.96 24.85 -13.48
CA GLN A 377 -10.77 24.00 -13.38
C GLN A 377 -10.01 24.21 -12.07
N ILE A 378 -9.84 25.47 -11.63
CA ILE A 378 -9.17 25.82 -10.38
C ILE A 378 -9.94 25.22 -9.19
N LEU A 379 -11.27 25.39 -9.15
CA LEU A 379 -12.10 24.83 -8.07
C LEU A 379 -12.00 23.30 -8.02
N MET A 380 -12.10 22.63 -9.17
CA MET A 380 -11.97 21.17 -9.22
C MET A 380 -10.57 20.73 -8.79
N GLY A 381 -9.53 21.39 -9.30
CA GLY A 381 -8.13 21.13 -8.95
C GLY A 381 -7.76 21.49 -7.52
N ALA A 382 -8.55 22.35 -6.86
CA ALA A 382 -8.39 22.68 -5.45
C ALA A 382 -9.09 21.68 -4.53
N ILE A 383 -10.32 21.26 -4.87
CA ILE A 383 -11.13 20.35 -4.05
C ILE A 383 -10.62 18.90 -4.16
N PHE A 384 -10.30 18.43 -5.36
CA PHE A 384 -9.98 17.03 -5.60
C PHE A 384 -8.78 16.50 -4.77
N PRO A 385 -7.68 17.25 -4.60
CA PRO A 385 -6.56 16.84 -3.75
C PRO A 385 -6.93 16.62 -2.27
N PHE A 386 -8.02 17.19 -1.76
CA PHE A 386 -8.45 16.96 -0.37
C PHE A 386 -8.87 15.50 -0.16
N PHE A 387 -9.38 14.80 -1.17
CA PHE A 387 -9.68 13.36 -1.05
C PHE A 387 -8.42 12.52 -0.86
N PHE A 388 -7.26 12.99 -1.33
CA PHE A 388 -5.97 12.30 -1.21
C PHE A 388 -5.31 12.52 0.14
N ILE A 389 -5.78 13.47 0.95
CA ILE A 389 -5.13 13.77 2.23
C ILE A 389 -5.20 12.58 3.20
N SER A 390 -6.28 11.80 3.14
CA SER A 390 -6.48 10.60 3.95
C SER A 390 -5.74 9.38 3.39
N LEU A 391 -5.26 9.44 2.15
CA LEU A 391 -4.54 8.33 1.53
C LEU A 391 -3.07 8.32 1.98
N PRO A 392 -2.40 7.15 1.90
CA PRO A 392 -0.95 7.05 2.13
C PRO A 392 -0.15 8.09 1.35
N SER A 393 0.84 8.72 2.00
CA SER A 393 1.68 9.76 1.40
C SER A 393 2.40 9.33 0.14
N GLY A 394 2.77 8.06 -0.01
CA GLY A 394 3.38 7.55 -1.25
C GLY A 394 2.45 7.68 -2.46
N ILE A 395 1.14 7.47 -2.27
CA ILE A 395 0.14 7.65 -3.33
C ILE A 395 -0.03 9.13 -3.66
N PHE A 396 -0.04 9.99 -2.64
CA PHE A 396 -0.15 11.43 -2.87
C PHE A 396 1.10 11.98 -3.55
N LEU A 397 2.30 11.55 -3.14
CA LEU A 397 3.56 11.88 -3.79
C LEU A 397 3.53 11.54 -5.29
N TYR A 398 3.05 10.34 -5.64
CA TYR A 398 2.84 9.95 -7.04
C TYR A 398 1.92 10.94 -7.75
N TRP A 399 0.75 11.26 -7.17
CA TRP A 399 -0.21 12.18 -7.78
C TRP A 399 0.38 13.58 -7.98
N THR A 400 1.03 14.13 -6.96
CA THR A 400 1.69 15.44 -7.02
C THR A 400 2.77 15.47 -8.07
N MET A 401 3.65 14.46 -8.13
CA MET A 401 4.69 14.36 -9.14
C MET A 401 4.08 14.26 -10.55
N ASN A 402 3.01 13.50 -10.69
CA ASN A 402 2.25 13.40 -11.94
C ASN A 402 1.67 14.77 -12.35
N SER A 403 1.07 15.52 -11.44
CA SER A 403 0.58 16.88 -11.73
C SER A 403 1.72 17.82 -12.14
N ILE A 404 2.87 17.78 -11.46
CA ILE A 404 4.03 18.63 -11.78
C ILE A 404 4.52 18.34 -13.20
N ILE A 405 4.73 17.06 -13.54
CA ILE A 405 5.16 16.65 -14.88
C ILE A 405 4.14 17.10 -15.93
N GLN A 406 2.84 17.00 -15.64
CA GLN A 406 1.79 17.51 -16.53
C GLN A 406 1.93 19.01 -16.79
N LEU A 407 2.13 19.80 -15.74
CA LEU A 407 2.32 21.23 -15.86
C LEU A 407 3.55 21.55 -16.71
N VAL A 408 4.68 20.89 -16.46
CA VAL A 408 5.93 21.09 -17.21
C VAL A 408 5.76 20.77 -18.69
N ILE A 409 5.16 19.61 -19.02
CA ILE A 409 4.91 19.21 -20.41
C ILE A 409 3.97 20.19 -21.09
N THR A 410 2.87 20.56 -20.43
CA THR A 410 1.87 21.47 -20.99
C THR A 410 2.48 22.85 -21.22
N TYR A 411 3.24 23.37 -20.25
CA TYR A 411 3.98 24.62 -20.37
C TYR A 411 4.94 24.60 -21.56
N TYR A 412 5.73 23.53 -21.71
CA TYR A 412 6.66 23.38 -22.83
C TYR A 412 5.94 23.34 -24.19
N ILE A 413 4.88 22.54 -24.31
CA ILE A 413 4.10 22.43 -25.54
C ILE A 413 3.46 23.78 -25.90
N TYR A 414 2.81 24.44 -24.95
CA TYR A 414 2.14 25.72 -25.18
C TYR A 414 3.11 26.82 -25.61
N ARG A 415 4.30 26.86 -24.99
CA ARG A 415 5.38 27.76 -25.40
C ARG A 415 5.85 27.47 -26.82
N ARG A 416 6.00 26.19 -27.19
CA ARG A 416 6.40 25.76 -28.55
C ARG A 416 5.37 26.15 -29.62
N TYR A 417 4.08 26.01 -29.34
CA TYR A 417 3.00 26.39 -30.26
C TYR A 417 2.55 27.86 -30.15
N LYS A 418 3.24 28.68 -29.33
CA LYS A 418 2.92 30.09 -29.06
C LYS A 418 1.46 30.32 -28.66
N ILE A 419 0.88 29.36 -27.95
CA ILE A 419 -0.50 29.44 -27.48
C ILE A 419 -0.51 30.30 -26.21
N LYS A 420 -1.20 31.44 -26.24
CA LYS A 420 -1.37 32.29 -25.06
C LYS A 420 -2.53 31.78 -24.21
N GLY A 421 -2.22 31.43 -22.95
CA GLY A 421 -3.20 31.16 -21.89
C GLY A 421 -3.89 32.44 -21.38
N ILE A 422 -4.65 32.32 -20.31
CA ILE A 422 -5.29 33.46 -19.62
C ILE A 422 -4.27 34.07 -18.67
N SER A 423 -4.14 35.40 -18.67
CA SER A 423 -3.31 36.10 -17.70
C SER A 423 -4.00 36.17 -16.34
N GLN A 424 -3.23 36.31 -15.25
CA GLN A 424 -3.83 36.49 -13.90
C GLN A 424 -4.80 37.69 -13.87
N HIS A 425 -4.47 38.78 -14.55
CA HIS A 425 -5.34 39.95 -14.65
C HIS A 425 -6.69 39.64 -15.31
N GLU A 426 -6.70 38.86 -16.40
CA GLU A 426 -7.94 38.43 -17.06
C GLU A 426 -8.75 37.45 -16.20
N LEU A 427 -8.10 36.58 -15.42
CA LEU A 427 -8.78 35.67 -14.50
C LEU A 427 -9.57 36.43 -13.43
N TRP A 428 -8.93 37.45 -12.84
CA TRP A 428 -9.50 38.28 -11.77
C TRP A 428 -10.35 39.45 -12.28
N GLY A 429 -10.51 39.60 -13.60
CA GLY A 429 -11.26 40.71 -14.20
C GLY A 429 -10.62 42.08 -13.99
N ILE A 430 -9.34 42.13 -13.63
CA ILE A 430 -8.60 43.38 -13.42
C ILE A 430 -8.21 43.92 -14.80
N GLN A 431 -8.85 45.01 -15.23
CA GLN A 431 -8.52 45.66 -16.50
C GLN A 431 -7.05 46.09 -16.51
N LYS A 432 -6.32 45.80 -17.60
CA LYS A 432 -4.99 46.36 -17.81
C LYS A 432 -5.08 47.89 -17.73
N LYS A 433 -4.33 48.48 -16.80
CA LYS A 433 -4.07 49.93 -16.83
C LYS A 433 -3.44 50.21 -18.20
N LYS A 434 -4.16 50.90 -19.08
CA LYS A 434 -3.59 51.38 -20.35
C LYS A 434 -2.41 52.26 -19.97
N VAL A 435 -1.20 51.82 -20.33
CA VAL A 435 0.00 52.66 -20.32
C VAL A 435 0.07 53.32 -21.67
#